data_AF-A0AAX3CVG7-F1
#
_entry.id   AF-A0AAX3CVG7-F1
#
_cell.length_a   1.000
_cell.length_b   1.000
_cell.length_c   1.000
_cell.angle_alpha   90.00
_cell.angle_beta   90.00
_cell.angle_gamma   90.00
#
_symmetry.space_group_name_H-M   'P 1'
#
loop_
_entity.id
_entity.type
_entity.pdbx_description
1 polymer ?
#
loop_
_entity_poly.entity_id
_entity_poly.type
_entity_poly.pdbx_seq_one_letter_code
_entity_poly.pdbx_strand_id
1 'polypeptide(L)'
;MSSAMAEGGDGDKNKFVTIVNIVGYCFLICTVLFSAAFSSKKQMFFCLIYIIAMSVIILSRQLTMVSIVVFGLCYVTRFKVNAKRFFMMLGILFLIIQFFSILGDYRQKLHGDYVVNYAHFVGASTVEGDSISDALFWLWLYIASPVYNMFYNYHSYNELLSPCYSVLSSQCQEYVLSSNLLPLTISKFIGLPISTEKLIVEHLNVSTAYARTILLFGGFGMFIYSIIHIIFYIIGAKLCTKEMRIIFNVYYSALSFFVIFYNVFIFPHFIAVLWVIIIISWLNKYKIKFL
;
A
#
# COMPACT_ATOMS: atom_id res chain seq x y z
N MET A 1 10.80 -0.85 13.13
CA MET A 1 11.03 0.60 12.92
C MET A 1 10.32 1.11 11.65
N SER A 2 8.99 1.04 11.58
CA SER A 2 8.20 1.45 10.39
C SER A 2 6.86 2.12 10.73
N SER A 3 6.75 2.70 11.92
CA SER A 3 5.56 3.46 12.35
C SER A 3 5.89 4.88 12.83
N ALA A 4 7.17 5.16 13.12
CA ALA A 4 7.62 6.37 13.79
C ALA A 4 7.61 7.67 12.96
N MET A 5 7.32 7.65 11.66
CA MET A 5 7.15 8.89 10.87
C MET A 5 5.68 9.25 10.57
N ALA A 6 4.73 8.39 10.97
CA ALA A 6 3.29 8.68 10.94
C ALA A 6 2.64 8.68 12.33
N GLU A 7 3.37 8.24 13.35
CA GLU A 7 2.99 8.33 14.76
C GLU A 7 3.50 9.65 15.34
N GLY A 8 2.74 10.71 15.09
CA GLY A 8 2.84 11.94 15.86
C GLY A 8 2.48 11.65 17.31
N GLY A 9 3.51 11.34 18.11
CA GLY A 9 3.46 11.41 19.56
C GLY A 9 3.40 12.88 19.99
N ASP A 10 2.40 13.14 20.81
CA ASP A 10 2.25 14.27 21.72
C ASP A 10 1.98 15.69 21.15
N GLY A 11 0.87 16.27 21.63
CA GLY A 11 0.58 17.71 21.64
C GLY A 11 0.24 18.40 20.30
N ASP A 12 -0.71 19.34 20.37
CA ASP A 12 -1.22 20.21 19.30
C ASP A 12 -0.18 20.86 18.35
N LYS A 13 1.11 20.86 18.71
CA LYS A 13 2.21 21.50 17.95
C LYS A 13 2.64 20.75 16.68
N ASN A 14 2.27 19.48 16.50
CA ASN A 14 2.71 18.66 15.36
C ASN A 14 1.68 18.47 14.23
N LYS A 15 0.50 19.09 14.35
CA LYS A 15 -0.58 18.97 13.35
C LYS A 15 -0.19 19.57 11.99
N PHE A 16 0.45 20.75 12.00
CA PHE A 16 0.88 21.43 10.78
C PHE A 16 1.92 20.60 10.00
N VAL A 17 2.95 20.09 10.69
CA VAL A 17 3.99 19.23 10.10
C VAL A 17 3.37 17.97 9.50
N THR A 18 2.40 17.37 10.18
CA THR A 18 1.67 16.19 9.69
C THR A 18 0.90 16.50 8.40
N ILE A 19 0.20 17.64 8.33
CA ILE A 19 -0.51 18.07 7.12
C ILE A 19 0.47 18.32 5.97
N VAL A 20 1.57 19.03 6.22
CA VAL A 20 2.61 19.29 5.22
C VAL A 20 3.19 17.98 4.68
N ASN A 21 3.44 17.00 5.55
CA ASN A 21 3.92 15.68 5.14
C ASN A 21 2.88 14.94 4.27
N ILE A 22 1.61 14.92 4.66
CA ILE A 22 0.53 14.29 3.86
C ILE A 22 0.45 14.93 2.47
N VAL A 23 0.46 16.26 2.42
CA VAL A 23 0.35 17.04 1.18
C VAL A 23 1.58 16.85 0.30
N GLY A 24 2.78 16.93 0.87
CA GLY A 24 4.04 16.69 0.16
C GLY A 24 4.11 15.28 -0.43
N TYR A 25 3.74 14.28 0.35
CA TYR A 25 3.69 12.89 -0.11
C TYR A 25 2.68 12.68 -1.25
N CYS A 26 1.49 13.27 -1.12
CA CYS A 26 0.47 13.27 -2.17
C CYS A 26 1.03 13.88 -3.47
N PHE A 27 1.67 15.05 -3.40
CA PHE A 27 2.21 15.72 -4.59
C PHE A 27 3.37 14.96 -5.24
N LEU A 28 4.20 14.27 -4.47
CA LEU A 28 5.24 13.40 -5.01
C LEU A 28 4.61 12.25 -5.82
N ILE A 29 3.58 11.58 -5.28
CA ILE A 29 2.87 10.52 -6.02
C ILE A 29 2.21 11.08 -7.29
N CYS A 30 1.51 12.22 -7.17
CA CYS A 30 0.89 12.89 -8.31
C CYS A 30 1.92 13.22 -9.40
N THR A 31 3.14 13.64 -9.03
CA THR A 31 4.19 13.98 -10.00
C THR A 31 4.58 12.77 -10.85
N VAL A 32 4.81 11.60 -10.25
CA VAL A 32 5.08 10.38 -11.03
C VAL A 32 3.86 9.96 -11.85
N LEU A 33 2.66 9.99 -11.27
CA LEU A 33 1.45 9.57 -11.95
C LEU A 33 1.18 10.41 -13.20
N PHE A 34 1.19 11.73 -13.07
CA PHE A 34 0.94 12.64 -14.18
C PHE A 34 2.08 12.71 -15.19
N SER A 35 3.33 12.62 -14.73
CA SER A 35 4.49 12.55 -15.63
C SER A 35 4.47 11.27 -16.47
N ALA A 36 4.15 10.13 -15.86
CA ALA A 36 4.01 8.88 -16.59
C ALA A 36 2.83 8.90 -17.58
N ALA A 37 1.71 9.50 -17.18
CA ALA A 37 0.53 9.60 -18.03
C ALA A 37 0.73 10.52 -19.24
N PHE A 38 1.33 11.69 -19.05
CA PHE A 38 1.28 12.77 -20.04
C PHE A 38 2.64 13.22 -20.59
N SER A 39 3.74 13.10 -19.83
CA SER A 39 5.03 13.69 -20.20
C SER A 39 5.83 12.84 -21.20
N SER A 40 6.95 13.37 -21.71
CA SER A 40 7.85 12.58 -22.58
C SER A 40 8.53 11.43 -21.80
N LYS A 41 9.04 10.41 -22.51
CA LYS A 41 9.74 9.28 -21.86
C LYS A 41 10.88 9.74 -20.95
N LYS A 42 11.68 10.72 -21.39
CA LYS A 42 12.81 11.26 -20.61
C LYS A 42 12.35 11.86 -19.29
N GLN A 43 11.30 12.68 -19.32
CA GLN A 43 10.72 13.30 -18.13
C GLN A 43 10.11 12.27 -17.18
N MET A 44 9.44 11.26 -17.72
CA MET A 44 8.86 10.17 -16.95
C MET A 44 9.93 9.41 -16.14
N PHE A 45 11.05 9.02 -16.78
CA PHE A 45 12.16 8.37 -16.07
C PHE A 45 12.86 9.30 -15.07
N PHE A 46 13.04 10.57 -15.42
CA PHE A 46 13.61 11.56 -14.51
C PHE A 46 12.75 11.73 -13.25
N CYS A 47 11.43 11.83 -13.39
CA CYS A 47 10.51 11.92 -12.25
C CYS A 47 10.56 10.67 -11.36
N LEU A 48 10.69 9.47 -11.95
CA LEU A 48 10.85 8.24 -11.17
C LEU A 48 12.14 8.27 -10.34
N ILE A 49 13.28 8.61 -10.95
CA ILE A 49 14.58 8.70 -10.26
C ILE A 49 14.51 9.75 -9.14
N TYR A 50 13.92 10.92 -9.42
CA TYR A 50 13.74 11.97 -8.43
C TYR A 50 12.94 11.48 -7.22
N ILE A 51 11.83 10.77 -7.44
CA ILE A 51 11.03 10.25 -6.32
C ILE A 51 11.71 9.12 -5.57
N ILE A 52 12.50 8.28 -6.24
CA ILE A 52 13.34 7.30 -5.54
C ILE A 52 14.33 8.04 -4.62
N ALA A 53 15.00 9.09 -5.09
CA ALA A 53 15.90 9.89 -4.26
C ALA A 53 15.17 10.56 -3.08
N MET A 54 14.01 11.19 -3.33
CA MET A 54 13.20 11.79 -2.27
C MET A 54 12.70 10.75 -1.26
N SER A 55 12.36 9.55 -1.71
CA SER A 55 11.92 8.46 -0.83
C SER A 55 13.04 7.99 0.10
N VAL A 56 14.30 8.03 -0.35
CA VAL A 56 15.46 7.74 0.51
C VAL A 56 15.66 8.85 1.55
N ILE A 57 15.55 10.12 1.14
CA ILE A 57 15.68 11.27 2.06
C ILE A 57 14.60 11.23 3.15
N ILE A 58 13.36 10.92 2.76
CA ILE A 58 12.21 10.83 3.67
C ILE A 58 12.16 9.47 4.39
N LEU A 59 13.09 8.55 4.09
CA LEU A 59 13.13 7.18 4.62
C LEU A 59 11.81 6.41 4.41
N SER A 60 11.09 6.71 3.32
CA SER A 60 9.79 6.11 3.02
C SER A 60 9.89 5.05 1.93
N ARG A 61 9.95 3.79 2.35
CA ARG A 61 9.93 2.64 1.44
C ARG A 61 8.61 2.51 0.68
N GLN A 62 7.51 2.90 1.34
CA GLN A 62 6.17 2.84 0.77
C GLN A 62 6.03 3.77 -0.44
N LEU A 63 6.67 4.95 -0.40
CA LEU A 63 6.65 5.90 -1.51
C LEU A 63 7.33 5.31 -2.73
N THR A 64 8.51 4.72 -2.53
CA THR A 64 9.26 4.05 -3.60
C THR A 64 8.44 2.94 -4.26
N MET A 65 7.85 2.06 -3.46
CA MET A 65 7.08 0.92 -3.97
C MET A 65 5.86 1.38 -4.76
N VAL A 66 5.05 2.30 -4.21
CA VAL A 66 3.84 2.78 -4.87
C VAL A 66 4.18 3.51 -6.17
N SER A 67 5.22 4.36 -6.16
CA SER A 67 5.64 5.07 -7.37
C SER A 67 6.17 4.15 -8.47
N ILE A 68 6.90 3.07 -8.13
CA ILE A 68 7.36 2.07 -9.11
C ILE A 68 6.17 1.34 -9.74
N VAL A 69 5.19 0.90 -8.93
CA VAL A 69 4.00 0.20 -9.44
C VAL A 69 3.15 1.11 -10.31
N VAL A 70 2.89 2.35 -9.86
CA VAL A 70 2.14 3.36 -10.64
C VAL A 70 2.84 3.64 -11.97
N PHE A 71 4.16 3.85 -11.95
CA PHE A 71 4.96 4.04 -13.15
C PHE A 71 4.83 2.84 -14.10
N GLY A 72 4.98 1.62 -13.58
CA GLY A 72 4.92 0.38 -14.37
C GLY A 72 3.56 0.20 -15.05
N LEU A 73 2.47 0.33 -14.28
CA LEU A 73 1.11 0.23 -14.82
C LEU A 73 0.82 1.32 -15.86
N CYS A 74 1.25 2.55 -15.60
CA CYS A 74 1.09 3.65 -16.55
C CYS A 74 1.90 3.43 -17.82
N TYR A 75 3.14 2.95 -17.70
CA TYR A 75 4.01 2.62 -18.82
C TYR A 75 3.41 1.55 -19.72
N VAL A 76 2.89 0.46 -19.13
CA VAL A 76 2.21 -0.61 -19.87
C VAL A 76 0.92 -0.11 -20.54
N THR A 77 0.16 0.74 -19.85
CA THR A 77 -1.09 1.30 -20.39
C THR A 77 -0.82 2.24 -21.58
N ARG A 78 0.25 3.03 -21.52
CA ARG A 78 0.58 4.02 -22.54
C ARG A 78 1.37 3.45 -23.71
N PHE A 79 2.29 2.52 -23.45
CA PHE A 79 3.16 1.95 -24.47
C PHE A 79 2.81 0.49 -24.68
N LYS A 80 2.42 0.12 -25.91
CA LYS A 80 2.19 -1.28 -26.27
C LYS A 80 3.40 -2.14 -25.87
N VAL A 81 3.14 -3.18 -25.08
CA VAL A 81 4.15 -4.16 -24.68
C VAL A 81 4.31 -5.16 -25.82
N ASN A 82 5.52 -5.26 -26.35
CA ASN A 82 5.90 -6.34 -27.25
C ASN A 82 6.69 -7.41 -26.48
N ALA A 83 6.85 -8.60 -27.07
CA ALA A 83 7.54 -9.73 -26.41
C ALA A 83 8.93 -9.33 -25.88
N LYS A 84 9.71 -8.55 -26.65
CA LYS A 84 11.02 -8.04 -26.24
C LYS A 84 10.95 -7.20 -24.96
N ARG A 85 9.99 -6.27 -24.86
CA ARG A 85 9.80 -5.44 -23.66
C ARG A 85 9.29 -6.25 -22.48
N PHE A 86 8.42 -7.23 -22.72
CA PHE A 86 7.93 -8.13 -21.68
C PHE A 86 9.09 -8.91 -21.03
N PHE A 87 9.92 -9.58 -21.82
CA PHE A 87 11.08 -10.30 -21.30
C PHE A 87 12.12 -9.39 -20.64
N MET A 88 12.30 -8.16 -21.15
CA MET A 88 13.15 -7.16 -20.49
C MET A 88 12.60 -6.74 -19.12
N MET A 89 11.29 -6.52 -19.00
CA MET A 89 10.64 -6.22 -17.71
C MET A 89 10.77 -7.38 -16.73
N LEU A 90 10.60 -8.63 -17.20
CA LEU A 90 10.78 -9.83 -16.40
C LEU A 90 12.23 -9.95 -15.88
N GLY A 91 13.21 -9.69 -16.75
CA GLY A 91 14.63 -9.68 -16.37
C GLY A 91 14.96 -8.60 -15.33
N ILE A 92 14.40 -7.40 -15.48
CA ILE A 92 14.55 -6.32 -14.50
C ILE A 92 13.92 -6.73 -13.16
N LEU A 93 12.72 -7.32 -13.17
CA LEU A 93 12.06 -7.81 -11.95
C LEU A 93 12.91 -8.87 -11.25
N PHE A 94 13.48 -9.81 -12.00
CA PHE A 94 14.38 -10.84 -11.44
C PHE A 94 15.62 -10.21 -10.78
N LEU A 95 16.27 -9.24 -11.44
CA LEU A 95 17.41 -8.52 -10.86
C LEU A 95 17.03 -7.77 -9.59
N ILE A 96 15.84 -7.16 -9.55
CA ILE A 96 15.33 -6.48 -8.36
C ILE A 96 15.15 -7.49 -7.21
N ILE A 97 14.56 -8.67 -7.47
CA ILE A 97 14.38 -9.72 -6.45
C ILE A 97 15.73 -10.13 -5.85
N GLN A 98 16.73 -10.37 -6.70
CA GLN A 98 18.09 -10.71 -6.26
C GLN A 98 18.71 -9.58 -5.42
N PHE A 99 18.55 -8.33 -5.85
CA PHE A 99 19.04 -7.17 -5.12
C PHE A 99 18.40 -7.02 -3.73
N PHE A 100 17.08 -7.23 -3.63
CA PHE A 100 16.36 -7.19 -2.34
C PHE A 100 16.79 -8.31 -1.39
N SER A 101 17.11 -9.50 -1.90
CA SER A 101 17.68 -10.57 -1.09
C SER A 101 18.99 -10.15 -0.43
N ILE A 102 19.92 -9.65 -1.24
CA ILE A 102 21.26 -9.23 -0.76
C ILE A 102 21.12 -8.11 0.27
N LEU A 103 20.22 -7.15 0.02
CA LEU A 103 19.92 -6.08 0.96
C LEU A 103 19.27 -6.58 2.26
N GLY A 104 18.38 -7.57 2.17
CA GLY A 104 17.75 -8.21 3.32
C GLY A 104 18.80 -8.82 4.25
N ASP A 105 19.72 -9.62 3.70
CA ASP A 105 20.80 -10.25 4.44
C ASP A 105 21.80 -9.23 5.00
N TYR A 106 22.14 -8.21 4.19
CA TYR A 106 23.05 -7.14 4.62
C TYR A 106 22.48 -6.33 5.79
N ARG A 107 21.18 -6.02 5.75
CA ARG A 107 20.48 -5.34 6.85
C ARG A 107 20.51 -6.17 8.13
N GLN A 108 20.32 -7.49 8.03
CA GLN A 108 20.36 -8.39 9.18
C GLN A 108 21.76 -8.45 9.79
N LYS A 109 22.82 -8.50 8.96
CA LYS A 109 24.22 -8.40 9.42
C LYS A 109 24.52 -7.12 10.18
N LEU A 110 23.95 -5.99 9.75
CA LEU A 110 24.11 -4.70 10.44
C LEU A 110 23.39 -4.63 11.79
N HIS A 111 22.33 -5.42 12.00
CA HIS A 111 21.57 -5.45 13.26
C HIS A 111 22.16 -6.41 14.31
N GLY A 112 23.20 -7.19 13.96
CA GLY A 112 23.86 -8.11 14.89
C GLY A 112 23.11 -9.44 15.14
N ASP A 113 21.94 -9.61 14.55
CA ASP A 113 21.06 -10.79 14.69
C ASP A 113 21.25 -11.81 13.54
N TYR A 114 22.37 -11.75 12.82
CA TYR A 114 22.58 -12.60 11.65
C TYR A 114 22.94 -14.04 12.04
N VAL A 115 22.02 -14.96 11.76
CA VAL A 115 22.24 -16.40 11.72
C VAL A 115 22.44 -16.83 10.26
N VAL A 116 23.31 -17.81 10.01
CA VAL A 116 23.45 -18.41 8.67
C VAL A 116 22.08 -18.93 8.21
N ASN A 117 21.70 -18.65 6.96
CA ASN A 117 20.37 -18.94 6.41
C ASN A 117 19.21 -18.29 7.20
N TYR A 118 19.39 -17.04 7.65
CA TYR A 118 18.40 -16.30 8.44
C TYR A 118 16.98 -16.35 7.85
N ALA A 119 16.82 -16.18 6.53
CA ALA A 119 15.51 -16.20 5.88
C ALA A 119 14.79 -17.52 6.14
N HIS A 120 15.49 -18.64 5.93
CA HIS A 120 15.00 -20.00 6.17
C HIS A 120 14.71 -20.26 7.64
N PHE A 121 15.60 -19.82 8.53
CA PHE A 121 15.43 -19.96 9.98
C PHE A 121 14.17 -19.22 10.48
N VAL A 122 14.02 -17.94 10.14
CA VAL A 122 12.88 -17.13 10.61
C VAL A 122 11.59 -17.51 9.91
N GLY A 123 11.67 -17.93 8.65
CA GLY A 123 10.54 -18.50 7.93
C GLY A 123 10.13 -19.90 8.38
N ALA A 124 10.90 -20.52 9.28
CA ALA A 124 10.75 -21.92 9.69
C ALA A 124 10.58 -22.84 8.46
N SER A 125 11.52 -22.77 7.52
CA SER A 125 11.52 -23.57 6.30
C SER A 125 11.39 -25.07 6.61
N THR A 126 10.60 -25.77 5.79
CA THR A 126 10.62 -27.23 5.78
C THR A 126 11.84 -27.74 5.03
N VAL A 127 12.11 -29.04 5.11
CA VAL A 127 13.22 -29.69 4.40
C VAL A 127 13.15 -29.41 2.89
N GLU A 128 11.95 -29.33 2.32
CA GLU A 128 11.75 -28.95 0.91
C GLU A 128 11.99 -27.45 0.68
N GLY A 129 11.63 -26.60 1.63
CA GLY A 129 11.85 -25.15 1.59
C GLY A 129 13.33 -24.77 1.58
N ASP A 130 14.19 -25.55 2.23
CA ASP A 130 15.65 -25.38 2.24
C ASP A 130 16.32 -25.60 0.89
N SER A 131 15.62 -26.23 -0.07
CA SER A 131 16.13 -26.37 -1.44
C SER A 131 16.01 -25.10 -2.28
N ILE A 132 15.26 -24.10 -1.81
CA ILE A 132 15.04 -22.84 -2.49
C ILE A 132 16.17 -21.87 -2.13
N SER A 133 16.68 -21.11 -3.11
CA SER A 133 17.68 -20.07 -2.81
C SER A 133 17.12 -18.99 -1.88
N ASP A 134 17.95 -18.45 -0.98
CA ASP A 134 17.60 -17.35 -0.06
C ASP A 134 16.81 -16.22 -0.74
N ALA A 135 17.18 -15.84 -1.98
CA ALA A 135 16.51 -14.77 -2.71
C ALA A 135 15.06 -15.06 -3.08
N LEU A 136 14.78 -16.30 -3.49
CA LEU A 136 13.42 -16.75 -3.77
C LEU A 136 12.65 -16.99 -2.47
N PHE A 137 13.33 -17.42 -1.41
CA PHE A 137 12.72 -17.61 -0.09
C PHE A 137 12.32 -16.28 0.56
N TRP A 138 13.14 -15.23 0.45
CA TRP A 138 12.78 -13.87 0.86
C TRP A 138 11.55 -13.37 0.11
N LEU A 139 11.48 -13.56 -1.21
CA LEU A 139 10.30 -13.21 -1.99
C LEU A 139 9.06 -13.98 -1.51
N TRP A 140 9.20 -15.28 -1.28
CA TRP A 140 8.13 -16.11 -0.73
C TRP A 140 7.67 -15.58 0.63
N LEU A 141 8.60 -15.27 1.55
CA LEU A 141 8.28 -14.71 2.87
C LEU A 141 7.51 -13.39 2.76
N TYR A 142 7.92 -12.48 1.87
CA TYR A 142 7.21 -11.21 1.68
C TYR A 142 5.77 -11.39 1.16
N ILE A 143 5.49 -12.46 0.42
CA ILE A 143 4.14 -12.76 -0.09
C ILE A 143 3.32 -13.58 0.92
N ALA A 144 3.97 -14.54 1.59
CA ALA A 144 3.32 -15.47 2.49
C ALA A 144 3.04 -14.84 3.87
N SER A 145 3.96 -14.03 4.41
CA SER A 145 3.81 -13.47 5.76
C SER A 145 2.55 -12.65 5.96
N PRO A 146 2.12 -11.78 5.02
CA PRO A 146 0.88 -11.03 5.18
C PRO A 146 -0.35 -11.93 5.17
N VAL A 147 -0.33 -12.99 4.35
CA VAL A 147 -1.40 -13.99 4.25
C VAL A 147 -1.49 -14.84 5.51
N TYR A 148 -0.36 -15.27 6.07
CA TYR A 148 -0.33 -15.98 7.36
C TYR A 148 -0.84 -15.09 8.51
N ASN A 149 -0.44 -13.82 8.55
CA ASN A 149 -0.98 -12.87 9.53
C ASN A 149 -2.50 -12.67 9.36
N MET A 150 -3.02 -12.72 8.14
CA MET A 150 -4.47 -12.70 7.88
C MET A 150 -5.18 -13.92 8.51
N PHE A 151 -4.63 -15.13 8.32
CA PHE A 151 -5.17 -16.35 8.95
C PHE A 151 -5.07 -16.32 10.48
N TYR A 152 -4.00 -15.74 11.03
CA TYR A 152 -3.86 -15.57 12.47
C TYR A 152 -4.94 -14.65 13.06
N ASN A 153 -5.31 -13.57 12.36
CA ASN A 153 -6.42 -12.72 12.76
C ASN A 153 -7.78 -13.44 12.64
N TYR A 154 -7.95 -14.33 11.64
CA TYR A 154 -9.14 -15.17 11.52
C TYR A 154 -9.27 -16.14 12.71
N HIS A 155 -8.17 -16.75 13.13
CA HIS A 155 -8.15 -17.61 14.31
C HIS A 155 -8.49 -16.83 15.58
N SER A 156 -7.88 -15.64 15.75
CA SER A 156 -8.19 -14.73 16.87
C SER A 156 -9.66 -14.32 16.93
N TYR A 157 -10.32 -14.13 15.77
CA TYR A 157 -11.76 -13.88 15.71
C TYR A 157 -12.58 -15.06 16.27
N ASN A 158 -12.23 -16.29 15.90
CA ASN A 158 -12.93 -17.49 16.36
C ASN A 158 -12.75 -17.75 17.86
N GLU A 159 -11.66 -17.27 18.47
CA GLU A 159 -11.42 -17.29 19.91
C GLU A 159 -12.20 -16.20 20.69
N LEU A 160 -13.19 -15.55 20.06
CA LEU A 160 -14.05 -14.52 20.67
C LEU A 160 -13.32 -13.25 21.09
N LEU A 161 -12.11 -13.00 20.58
CA LEU A 161 -11.33 -11.79 20.87
C LEU A 161 -11.73 -10.61 19.98
N SER A 162 -12.87 -10.70 19.28
CA SER A 162 -13.39 -9.65 18.40
C SER A 162 -14.24 -8.65 19.18
N PRO A 163 -13.98 -7.33 19.04
CA PRO A 163 -14.85 -6.29 19.60
C PRO A 163 -16.24 -6.25 18.92
N CYS A 164 -16.44 -7.00 17.83
CA CYS A 164 -17.67 -7.09 17.05
C CYS A 164 -18.43 -8.41 17.23
N TYR A 165 -18.11 -9.24 18.24
CA TYR A 165 -18.76 -10.54 18.44
C TYR A 165 -20.30 -10.45 18.55
N SER A 166 -20.83 -9.33 19.05
CA SER A 166 -22.25 -8.97 18.89
C SER A 166 -22.41 -7.85 17.86
N VAL A 167 -22.99 -8.20 16.70
CA VAL A 167 -23.19 -7.28 15.55
C VAL A 167 -24.06 -6.06 15.89
N LEU A 168 -24.87 -6.15 16.95
CA LEU A 168 -25.72 -5.06 17.45
C LEU A 168 -25.02 -4.11 18.44
N SER A 169 -23.75 -4.33 18.80
CA SER A 169 -23.03 -3.39 19.65
C SER A 169 -22.69 -2.10 18.88
N SER A 170 -23.00 -0.94 19.48
CA SER A 170 -22.60 0.37 18.94
C SER A 170 -21.08 0.48 18.75
N GLN A 171 -20.30 -0.20 19.60
CA GLN A 171 -18.85 -0.30 19.49
C GLN A 171 -18.40 -0.88 18.15
N CYS A 172 -19.10 -1.90 17.62
CA CYS A 172 -18.75 -2.50 16.35
C CYS A 172 -18.84 -1.51 15.19
N GLN A 173 -19.86 -0.66 15.17
CA GLN A 173 -20.05 0.33 14.11
C GLN A 173 -18.89 1.33 14.04
N GLU A 174 -18.40 1.77 15.20
CA GLU A 174 -17.27 2.71 15.29
C GLU A 174 -15.97 2.08 14.76
N TYR A 175 -15.68 0.83 15.12
CA TYR A 175 -14.50 0.11 14.61
C TYR A 175 -14.54 -0.10 13.11
N VAL A 176 -15.72 -0.38 12.54
CA VAL A 176 -15.87 -0.56 11.09
C VAL A 176 -15.58 0.72 10.35
N LEU A 177 -16.16 1.83 10.83
CA LEU A 177 -16.00 3.15 10.24
C LEU A 177 -14.55 3.62 10.29
N SER A 178 -13.89 3.47 11.43
CA SER A 178 -12.52 3.94 11.67
C SER A 178 -11.44 3.08 10.99
N SER A 179 -11.65 1.77 10.92
CA SER A 179 -10.59 0.83 10.54
C SER A 179 -10.64 0.44 9.07
N ASN A 180 -11.76 0.69 8.37
CA ASN A 180 -11.97 0.23 6.99
C ASN A 180 -12.41 1.34 6.02
N LEU A 181 -13.11 2.37 6.49
CA LEU A 181 -13.79 3.34 5.61
C LEU A 181 -13.18 4.73 5.67
N LEU A 182 -12.92 5.25 6.87
CA LEU A 182 -12.45 6.62 7.03
C LEU A 182 -10.92 6.71 6.92
N PRO A 183 -10.40 7.82 6.34
CA PRO A 183 -9.00 8.17 6.49
C PRO A 183 -8.62 8.20 7.97
N LEU A 184 -7.47 7.62 8.32
CA LEU A 184 -6.99 7.56 9.71
C LEU A 184 -6.93 8.93 10.39
N THR A 185 -6.66 10.01 9.66
CA THR A 185 -6.68 11.37 10.21
C THR A 185 -8.06 11.78 10.70
N ILE A 186 -9.12 11.45 9.95
CA ILE A 186 -10.50 11.77 10.32
C ILE A 186 -10.91 10.92 11.52
N SER A 187 -10.60 9.62 11.49
CA SER A 187 -10.90 8.71 12.60
C SER A 187 -10.24 9.17 13.91
N LYS A 188 -8.96 9.55 13.85
CA LYS A 188 -8.24 10.11 15.01
C LYS A 188 -8.79 11.45 15.46
N PHE A 189 -9.16 12.33 14.53
CA PHE A 189 -9.72 13.65 14.87
C PHE A 189 -11.06 13.54 15.60
N ILE A 190 -11.89 12.58 15.23
CA ILE A 190 -13.21 12.34 15.85
C ILE A 190 -13.10 11.44 17.10
N GLY A 191 -11.90 10.91 17.40
CA GLY A 191 -11.67 10.05 18.56
C GLY A 191 -12.23 8.64 18.41
N LEU A 192 -12.41 8.13 17.19
CA LEU A 192 -12.93 6.79 16.94
C LEU A 192 -11.88 5.72 17.30
N PRO A 193 -12.29 4.61 17.94
CA PRO A 193 -11.39 3.51 18.28
C PRO A 193 -10.88 2.82 17.02
N ILE A 194 -9.59 2.47 16.96
CA ILE A 194 -8.97 1.81 15.79
C ILE A 194 -8.64 0.38 16.17
N SER A 195 -9.09 -0.57 15.36
CA SER A 195 -8.72 -1.98 15.53
C SER A 195 -7.29 -2.19 15.06
N THR A 196 -6.44 -2.74 15.93
CA THR A 196 -5.07 -3.13 15.63
C THR A 196 -5.05 -4.60 15.21
N GLU A 197 -4.54 -4.85 14.01
CA GLU A 197 -4.30 -6.23 13.56
C GLU A 197 -3.23 -6.90 14.44
N LYS A 198 -3.41 -8.20 14.68
CA LYS A 198 -2.40 -8.99 15.38
C LYS A 198 -1.40 -9.56 14.39
N LEU A 199 -0.12 -9.55 14.74
CA LEU A 199 0.97 -10.04 13.91
C LEU A 199 1.67 -11.17 14.67
N ILE A 200 2.01 -12.25 13.98
CA ILE A 200 2.72 -13.38 14.61
C ILE A 200 4.13 -12.94 15.02
N VAL A 201 4.79 -12.14 14.16
CA VAL A 201 6.16 -11.66 14.37
C VAL A 201 6.28 -10.19 13.98
N GLU A 202 6.59 -9.32 14.95
CA GLU A 202 6.70 -7.86 14.81
C GLU A 202 7.94 -7.35 14.04
N HIS A 203 8.73 -8.22 13.41
CA HIS A 203 9.83 -7.78 12.52
C HIS A 203 9.67 -8.22 11.04
N LEU A 204 8.69 -9.09 10.74
CA LEU A 204 8.32 -9.56 9.39
C LEU A 204 6.97 -8.99 8.89
N ASN A 205 6.55 -7.95 9.56
CA ASN A 205 5.21 -7.49 9.81
C ASN A 205 4.71 -6.50 8.76
N VAL A 206 3.91 -7.05 7.86
CA VAL A 206 2.68 -6.40 7.44
C VAL A 206 1.59 -7.47 7.38
N SER A 207 0.32 -7.06 7.47
CA SER A 207 -0.82 -7.96 7.32
C SER A 207 -1.69 -7.47 6.18
N THR A 208 -2.40 -8.37 5.49
CA THR A 208 -3.27 -7.95 4.39
C THR A 208 -4.28 -6.90 4.85
N ALA A 209 -4.77 -6.09 3.92
CA ALA A 209 -5.82 -5.12 4.21
C ALA A 209 -7.09 -5.73 4.81
N TYR A 210 -7.31 -7.03 4.55
CA TYR A 210 -8.44 -7.78 5.05
C TYR A 210 -8.32 -8.13 6.54
N ALA A 211 -7.12 -8.12 7.12
CA ALA A 211 -6.89 -8.64 8.46
C ALA A 211 -7.73 -7.93 9.54
N ARG A 212 -7.89 -6.60 9.44
CA ARG A 212 -8.76 -5.84 10.35
C ARG A 212 -10.22 -6.20 10.17
N THR A 213 -10.69 -6.30 8.93
CA THR A 213 -12.09 -6.63 8.67
C THR A 213 -12.41 -8.07 9.08
N ILE A 214 -11.45 -8.99 8.94
CA ILE A 214 -11.52 -10.36 9.44
C ILE A 214 -11.55 -10.40 10.97
N LEU A 215 -10.71 -9.61 11.63
CA LEU A 215 -10.74 -9.53 13.09
C LEU A 215 -12.10 -9.04 13.60
N LEU A 216 -12.80 -8.20 12.84
CA LEU A 216 -14.13 -7.70 13.20
C LEU A 216 -15.26 -8.69 12.85
N PHE A 217 -15.28 -9.26 11.64
CA PHE A 217 -16.43 -10.02 11.11
C PHE A 217 -16.11 -11.44 10.63
N GLY A 218 -14.91 -11.95 10.93
CA GLY A 218 -14.44 -13.22 10.39
C GLY A 218 -14.39 -13.22 8.86
N GLY A 219 -14.72 -14.35 8.25
CA GLY A 219 -14.65 -14.53 6.80
C GLY A 219 -15.61 -13.62 6.03
N PHE A 220 -16.75 -13.26 6.64
CA PHE A 220 -17.71 -12.32 6.07
C PHE A 220 -17.12 -10.91 5.91
N GLY A 221 -16.17 -10.53 6.77
CA GLY A 221 -15.44 -9.28 6.68
C GLY A 221 -14.68 -9.12 5.35
N MET A 222 -14.08 -10.19 4.83
CA MET A 222 -13.40 -10.15 3.52
C MET A 222 -14.37 -9.80 2.39
N PHE A 223 -15.58 -10.36 2.44
CA PHE A 223 -16.62 -10.10 1.46
C PHE A 223 -17.11 -8.65 1.53
N ILE A 224 -17.39 -8.15 2.74
CA ILE A 224 -17.78 -6.74 2.96
C ILE A 224 -16.69 -5.79 2.43
N TYR A 225 -15.42 -6.02 2.80
CA TYR A 225 -14.31 -5.18 2.36
C TYR A 225 -14.18 -5.17 0.83
N SER A 226 -14.36 -6.32 0.19
CA SER A 226 -14.32 -6.44 -1.28
C SER A 226 -15.45 -5.65 -1.94
N ILE A 227 -16.67 -5.73 -1.40
CA ILE A 227 -17.81 -4.94 -1.89
C ILE A 227 -17.55 -3.44 -1.74
N ILE A 228 -17.06 -3.00 -0.58
CA ILE A 228 -16.72 -1.59 -0.34
C ILE A 228 -15.70 -1.09 -1.37
N HIS A 229 -14.68 -1.90 -1.67
CA HIS A 229 -13.68 -1.56 -2.70
C HIS A 229 -14.29 -1.45 -4.10
N ILE A 230 -15.21 -2.33 -4.46
CA ILE A 230 -15.90 -2.24 -5.76
C ILE A 230 -16.75 -0.96 -5.82
N ILE A 231 -17.48 -0.64 -4.74
CA ILE A 231 -18.30 0.57 -4.65
C ILE A 231 -17.43 1.83 -4.77
N PHE A 232 -16.32 1.91 -4.02
CA PHE A 232 -15.39 3.05 -4.11
C PHE A 232 -14.79 3.22 -5.50
N TYR A 233 -14.44 2.12 -6.16
CA TYR A 233 -14.00 2.18 -7.55
C TYR A 233 -15.08 2.76 -8.47
N ILE A 234 -16.32 2.25 -8.38
CA ILE A 234 -17.44 2.72 -9.22
C ILE A 234 -17.71 4.20 -8.99
N ILE A 235 -17.73 4.65 -7.73
CA ILE A 235 -17.95 6.06 -7.38
C ILE A 235 -16.83 6.92 -7.95
N GLY A 236 -15.56 6.58 -7.68
CA GLY A 236 -14.43 7.37 -8.17
C GLY A 236 -14.34 7.44 -9.69
N ALA A 237 -14.60 6.33 -10.39
CA ALA A 237 -14.61 6.28 -11.85
C ALA A 237 -15.75 7.10 -12.48
N LYS A 238 -16.89 7.22 -11.79
CA LYS A 238 -18.02 8.08 -12.20
C LYS A 238 -17.74 9.57 -11.95
N LEU A 239 -17.01 9.91 -10.89
CA LEU A 239 -16.62 11.29 -10.60
C LEU A 239 -15.56 11.83 -11.58
N CYS A 240 -14.80 10.95 -12.24
CA CYS A 240 -13.79 11.32 -13.24
C CYS A 240 -14.38 11.52 -14.65
N THR A 241 -13.84 12.49 -15.38
CA THR A 241 -14.06 12.64 -16.83
C THR A 241 -13.49 11.46 -17.60
N LYS A 242 -13.96 11.27 -18.85
CA LYS A 242 -13.51 10.14 -19.70
C LYS A 242 -11.98 10.10 -19.87
N GLU A 243 -11.35 11.25 -20.03
CA GLU A 243 -9.90 11.39 -20.21
C GLU A 243 -9.13 11.01 -18.94
N MET A 244 -9.60 11.47 -17.78
CA MET A 244 -8.92 11.23 -16.50
C MET A 244 -9.24 9.87 -15.88
N ARG A 245 -10.24 9.17 -16.41
CA ARG A 245 -10.59 7.81 -15.96
C ARG A 245 -9.45 6.83 -16.14
N ILE A 246 -8.63 6.98 -17.19
CA ILE A 246 -7.45 6.12 -17.39
C ILE A 246 -6.46 6.28 -16.24
N ILE A 247 -6.21 7.52 -15.82
CA ILE A 247 -5.29 7.83 -14.71
C ILE A 247 -5.85 7.31 -13.39
N PHE A 248 -7.15 7.54 -13.16
CA PHE A 248 -7.86 6.97 -12.01
C PHE A 248 -7.72 5.45 -11.97
N ASN A 249 -7.96 4.76 -13.09
CA ASN A 249 -7.87 3.30 -13.18
C ASN A 249 -6.45 2.81 -12.88
N VAL A 250 -5.42 3.45 -13.44
CA VAL A 250 -4.01 3.10 -13.17
C VAL A 250 -3.70 3.26 -11.69
N TYR A 251 -4.05 4.39 -11.09
CA TYR A 251 -3.76 4.67 -9.70
C TYR A 251 -4.56 3.78 -8.74
N TYR A 252 -5.85 3.58 -8.99
CA TYR A 252 -6.69 2.69 -8.19
C TYR A 252 -6.19 1.24 -8.27
N SER A 253 -5.80 0.77 -9.47
CA SER A 253 -5.22 -0.57 -9.64
C SER A 253 -3.90 -0.72 -8.89
N ALA A 254 -3.07 0.33 -8.87
CA ALA A 254 -1.86 0.33 -8.07
C ALA A 254 -2.16 0.21 -6.57
N LEU A 255 -3.15 0.95 -6.05
CA LEU A 255 -3.57 0.82 -4.65
C LEU A 255 -4.15 -0.57 -4.35
N SER A 256 -4.96 -1.12 -5.24
CA SER A 256 -5.50 -2.48 -5.13
C SER A 256 -4.40 -3.54 -5.09
N PHE A 257 -3.29 -3.35 -5.80
CA PHE A 257 -2.13 -4.25 -5.72
C PHE A 257 -1.54 -4.31 -4.31
N PHE A 258 -1.51 -3.19 -3.58
CA PHE A 258 -0.96 -3.13 -2.22
C PHE A 258 -1.88 -3.67 -1.12
N VAL A 259 -3.12 -4.05 -1.46
CA VAL A 259 -4.07 -4.67 -0.51
C VAL A 259 -3.52 -5.97 0.09
N ILE A 260 -2.63 -6.68 -0.62
CA ILE A 260 -1.95 -7.86 -0.08
C ILE A 260 -1.03 -7.52 1.09
N PHE A 261 -0.50 -6.29 1.14
CA PHE A 261 0.45 -5.89 2.18
C PHE A 261 -0.21 -5.11 3.30
N TYR A 262 -1.18 -4.23 3.02
CA TYR A 262 -1.87 -3.45 4.05
C TYR A 262 -3.07 -2.70 3.45
N ASN A 263 -3.97 -2.20 4.31
CA ASN A 263 -5.05 -1.33 3.88
C ASN A 263 -4.51 0.07 3.52
N VAL A 264 -4.03 0.24 2.29
CA VAL A 264 -3.54 1.54 1.83
C VAL A 264 -4.65 2.58 1.64
N PHE A 265 -5.90 2.14 1.54
CA PHE A 265 -7.05 3.01 1.29
C PHE A 265 -7.48 3.85 2.49
N ILE A 266 -6.98 3.59 3.69
CA ILE A 266 -7.22 4.40 4.90
C ILE A 266 -6.10 5.42 5.16
N PHE A 267 -4.99 5.36 4.40
CA PHE A 267 -3.92 6.34 4.57
C PHE A 267 -4.29 7.68 3.91
N PRO A 268 -4.20 8.79 4.66
CA PRO A 268 -4.62 10.12 4.17
C PRO A 268 -3.94 10.55 2.87
N HIS A 269 -2.65 10.25 2.70
CA HIS A 269 -1.89 10.68 1.54
C HIS A 269 -2.32 9.97 0.25
N PHE A 270 -2.76 8.70 0.30
CA PHE A 270 -3.26 8.01 -0.90
C PHE A 270 -4.65 8.46 -1.29
N ILE A 271 -5.51 8.73 -0.30
CA ILE A 271 -6.85 9.27 -0.51
C ILE A 271 -6.75 10.70 -1.08
N ALA A 272 -5.81 11.51 -0.59
CA ALA A 272 -5.56 12.85 -1.11
C ALA A 272 -5.24 12.82 -2.63
N VAL A 273 -4.46 11.85 -3.09
CA VAL A 273 -4.17 11.68 -4.54
C VAL A 273 -5.45 11.40 -5.33
N LEU A 274 -6.37 10.57 -4.82
CA LEU A 274 -7.67 10.32 -5.48
C LEU A 274 -8.46 11.63 -5.64
N TRP A 275 -8.49 12.46 -4.59
CA TRP A 275 -9.12 13.77 -4.65
C TRP A 275 -8.44 14.71 -5.66
N VAL A 276 -7.11 14.74 -5.70
CA VAL A 276 -6.37 15.55 -6.68
C VAL A 276 -6.72 15.13 -8.12
N ILE A 277 -6.82 13.83 -8.40
CA ILE A 277 -7.24 13.32 -9.72
C ILE A 277 -8.65 13.81 -10.07
N ILE A 278 -9.60 13.71 -9.13
CA ILE A 278 -11.00 14.13 -9.34
C ILE A 278 -11.08 15.66 -9.57
N ILE A 279 -10.37 16.46 -8.77
CA ILE A 279 -10.34 17.91 -8.90
C ILE A 279 -9.77 18.34 -10.26
N ILE A 280 -8.62 17.78 -10.66
CA ILE A 280 -8.02 18.06 -11.98
C ILE A 280 -8.96 17.65 -13.11
N SER A 281 -9.64 16.52 -12.96
CA SER A 281 -10.67 16.05 -13.89
C SER A 281 -11.79 17.07 -14.08
N TRP A 282 -12.29 17.67 -13.01
CA TRP A 282 -13.32 18.70 -13.11
C TRP A 282 -12.76 19.98 -13.72
N LEU A 283 -11.58 20.44 -13.31
CA LEU A 283 -10.95 21.63 -13.88
C LEU A 283 -10.76 21.52 -15.40
N ASN A 284 -10.36 20.35 -15.90
CA ASN A 284 -10.24 20.09 -17.35
C ASN A 284 -11.58 20.15 -18.07
N LYS A 285 -12.67 19.66 -17.46
CA LYS A 285 -14.03 19.71 -18.03
C LYS A 285 -14.50 21.15 -18.28
N TYR A 286 -14.16 22.09 -17.39
CA TYR A 286 -14.61 23.47 -17.48
C TYR A 286 -13.73 24.34 -18.41
N LYS A 287 -12.45 24.00 -18.62
CA LYS A 287 -11.58 24.71 -19.57
C LYS A 287 -11.99 24.53 -21.04
N ILE A 288 -12.65 23.42 -21.39
CA ILE A 288 -13.11 23.16 -22.77
C ILE A 288 -14.34 24.02 -23.16
N LYS A 289 -14.89 24.84 -22.25
CA LYS A 289 -16.00 25.78 -22.55
C LYS A 289 -15.58 27.24 -22.75
N PHE A 290 -14.27 27.55 -22.69
CA PHE A 290 -13.75 28.92 -22.78
C PHE A 290 -12.91 29.19 -24.04
N LEU A 291 -13.02 28.33 -25.05
CA LEU A 291 -12.53 28.54 -26.43
C LEU A 291 -13.71 28.35 -27.39
#